data_AF-A0A8S1AKF5-F1
#
_entry.id   AF-A0A8S1AKF5-F1
#
_cell.length_a   1.000
_cell.length_b   1.000
_cell.length_c   1.000
_cell.angle_alpha   90.00
_cell.angle_beta   90.00
_cell.angle_gamma   90.00
#
_symmetry.space_group_name_H-M   'P 1'
#
loop_
_entity.id
_entity.type
_entity.pdbx_description
1 polymer ?
#
loop_
_entity_poly.entity_id
_entity_poly.type
_entity_poly.pdbx_seq_one_letter_code
_entity_poly.pdbx_strand_id
1 'polypeptide(L)'
;MSVNNYRKCAKCGKTRAEDMTVTYHRFPNPGKDNNTKAHAWAKYCWPNDDWSSRESLYSLHKINKVLCGRHFHSSQFYDSTRKKLSKFAVPELTDLLNDKTNVFNQNAAPSTVAGLQSKS
;
A
#
# COMPACT_ATOMS: atom_id res chain seq x y z
N MET A 1 -17.86 26.81 -7.62
CA MET A 1 -18.22 25.40 -7.89
C MET A 1 -17.35 24.51 -7.00
N SER A 2 -17.89 24.03 -5.88
CA SER A 2 -17.16 23.22 -4.90
C SER A 2 -17.38 21.73 -5.19
N VAL A 3 -16.56 21.15 -6.07
CA VAL A 3 -16.73 19.78 -6.54
C VAL A 3 -15.78 18.85 -5.80
N ASN A 4 -16.28 18.25 -4.70
CA ASN A 4 -15.68 17.14 -3.94
C ASN A 4 -14.22 17.32 -3.47
N ASN A 5 -14.08 17.93 -2.29
CA ASN A 5 -12.83 18.29 -1.61
C ASN A 5 -11.97 17.13 -1.05
N TYR A 6 -12.22 15.87 -1.41
CA TYR A 6 -11.36 14.76 -0.97
C TYR A 6 -10.98 13.84 -2.13
N ARG A 7 -9.70 13.88 -2.51
CA ARG A 7 -9.12 12.99 -3.51
C ARG A 7 -9.18 11.55 -2.97
N LYS A 8 -9.74 10.64 -3.76
CA LYS A 8 -9.79 9.20 -3.45
C LYS A 8 -8.46 8.54 -3.78
N CYS A 9 -8.02 7.62 -2.93
CA CYS A 9 -6.89 6.73 -3.22
C CYS A 9 -7.18 5.93 -4.50
N ALA A 10 -6.25 5.93 -5.45
CA ALA A 10 -6.39 5.25 -6.73
C ALA A 10 -6.52 3.72 -6.60
N LYS A 11 -5.98 3.12 -5.52
CA LYS A 11 -6.03 1.68 -5.27
C LYS A 11 -7.23 1.27 -4.41
N CYS A 12 -7.37 1.85 -3.21
CA CYS A 12 -8.41 1.43 -2.26
C CYS A 12 -9.68 2.28 -2.26
N GLY A 13 -9.77 3.34 -3.08
CA GLY A 13 -10.98 4.18 -3.22
C GLY A 13 -11.31 5.09 -2.03
N LYS A 14 -10.67 4.89 -0.87
CA LYS A 14 -10.89 5.68 0.34
C LYS A 14 -10.39 7.13 0.20
N THR A 15 -11.11 8.04 0.83
CA THR A 15 -10.79 9.46 0.99
C THR A 15 -10.09 9.72 2.33
N ARG A 16 -9.47 10.89 2.47
CA ARG A 16 -8.91 11.35 3.76
C ARG A 16 -9.96 11.46 4.85
N ALA A 17 -11.21 11.76 4.51
CA ALA A 17 -12.31 11.84 5.48
C ALA A 17 -12.66 10.45 6.04
N GLU A 18 -12.62 9.41 5.20
CA GLU A 18 -12.88 8.02 5.61
C GLU A 18 -11.70 7.40 6.39
N ASP A 19 -10.48 7.90 6.17
CA ASP A 19 -9.29 7.43 6.88
C ASP A 19 -8.32 8.58 7.15
N MET A 20 -8.47 9.18 8.33
CA MET A 20 -7.66 10.31 8.78
C MET A 20 -6.26 9.90 9.25
N THR A 21 -6.00 8.60 9.40
CA THR A 21 -4.73 8.06 9.92
C THR A 21 -3.63 7.98 8.87
N VAL A 22 -4.01 8.08 7.58
CA VAL A 22 -3.10 7.90 6.45
C VAL A 22 -2.89 9.20 5.68
N THR A 23 -1.67 9.37 5.18
CA THR A 23 -1.31 10.46 4.28
C THR A 23 -1.68 10.11 2.84
N TYR A 24 -1.90 11.14 2.00
CA TYR A 24 -2.25 10.98 0.59
C TYR A 24 -1.17 11.63 -0.27
N HIS A 25 -0.57 10.84 -1.16
CA HIS A 25 0.55 11.27 -1.99
C HIS A 25 0.12 11.34 -3.44
N ARG A 26 0.35 12.49 -4.09
CA ARG A 26 0.07 12.67 -5.52
C ARG A 26 0.98 11.77 -6.35
N PHE A 27 0.45 11.28 -7.47
CA PHE A 27 1.25 10.60 -8.47
C PHE A 27 2.48 11.45 -8.86
N PRO A 28 3.67 10.85 -9.05
CA PRO A 28 4.87 11.60 -9.45
C PRO A 28 4.68 12.23 -10.84
N ASN A 29 5.20 13.44 -11.02
CA ASN A 29 5.33 14.03 -12.34
C ASN A 29 6.41 13.25 -13.12
N PRO A 30 6.12 12.65 -14.30
CA PRO A 30 7.05 11.82 -15.08
C PRO A 30 8.14 12.64 -15.81
N GLY A 31 8.80 13.54 -15.09
CA GLY A 31 10.03 14.20 -15.53
C GLY A 31 11.24 13.26 -15.48
N LYS A 32 12.44 13.81 -15.71
CA LYS A 32 13.70 13.07 -15.90
C LYS A 32 13.94 11.96 -14.86
N ASP A 33 13.73 12.26 -13.59
CA ASP A 33 14.07 11.36 -12.47
C ASP A 33 12.91 10.50 -11.97
N ASN A 34 11.68 10.79 -12.39
CA ASN A 34 10.47 10.24 -11.78
C ASN A 34 9.69 9.33 -12.73
N ASN A 35 10.13 9.16 -13.99
CA ASN A 35 9.41 8.37 -14.99
C ASN A 35 9.18 6.93 -14.52
N THR A 36 10.23 6.24 -14.07
CA THR A 36 10.14 4.86 -13.56
C THR A 36 9.21 4.75 -12.35
N LYS A 37 9.28 5.72 -11.43
CA LYS A 37 8.42 5.76 -10.24
C LYS A 37 6.95 5.98 -10.62
N ALA A 38 6.68 6.93 -11.52
CA ALA A 38 5.34 7.20 -12.02
C ALA A 38 4.74 5.96 -12.70
N HIS A 39 5.54 5.29 -13.53
CA HIS A 39 5.16 4.04 -14.18
C HIS A 39 4.82 2.94 -13.17
N ALA A 40 5.67 2.74 -12.15
CA ALA A 40 5.43 1.73 -11.11
C ALA A 40 4.13 1.98 -10.34
N TRP A 41 3.84 3.25 -10.00
CA TRP A 41 2.59 3.61 -9.33
C TRP A 41 1.36 3.36 -10.21
N ALA A 42 1.45 3.67 -11.50
CA ALA A 42 0.36 3.47 -12.45
C ALA A 42 0.05 1.98 -12.63
N LYS A 43 1.08 1.16 -12.88
CA LYS A 43 0.94 -0.31 -12.98
C LYS A 43 0.42 -0.95 -11.70
N TYR A 44 0.78 -0.42 -10.53
CA TYR A 44 0.24 -0.91 -9.26
C TYR A 44 -1.28 -0.69 -9.13
N CYS A 45 -1.79 0.45 -9.62
CA CYS A 45 -3.21 0.79 -9.55
C CYS A 45 -4.03 0.12 -10.66
N TRP A 46 -3.48 0.09 -11.88
CA TRP A 46 -4.14 -0.42 -13.08
C TRP A 46 -3.16 -1.31 -13.86
N PRO A 47 -2.98 -2.58 -13.44
CA PRO A 47 -1.97 -3.46 -14.02
C PRO A 47 -2.22 -3.79 -15.50
N ASN A 48 -3.50 -3.85 -15.88
CA ASN A 48 -3.95 -4.23 -17.23
C ASN A 48 -3.89 -3.07 -18.23
N ASP A 49 -3.79 -1.82 -17.77
CA ASP A 49 -3.76 -0.64 -18.64
C ASP A 49 -2.34 -0.39 -19.17
N ASP A 50 -2.23 0.23 -20.34
CA ASP A 50 -0.95 0.66 -20.90
C ASP A 50 -0.51 2.01 -20.29
N TRP A 51 0.68 2.01 -19.71
CA TRP A 51 1.31 3.17 -19.07
C TRP A 51 2.69 3.48 -19.66
N SER A 52 3.01 2.90 -20.82
CA SER A 52 4.31 3.03 -21.49
C SER A 52 4.63 4.48 -21.90
N SER A 53 3.61 5.27 -22.24
CA SER A 53 3.75 6.66 -22.69
C SER A 53 3.87 7.65 -21.52
N ARG A 54 4.74 8.66 -21.68
CA ARG A 54 4.89 9.75 -20.69
C ARG A 54 3.60 10.58 -20.55
N GLU A 55 2.85 10.75 -21.63
CA GLU A 55 1.61 11.51 -21.69
C GLU A 55 0.53 10.87 -20.80
N SER A 56 0.45 9.53 -20.80
CA SER A 56 -0.46 8.77 -19.93
C SER A 56 -0.15 9.00 -18.45
N LEU A 57 1.13 8.89 -18.07
CA LEU A 57 1.62 9.13 -16.71
C LEU A 57 1.43 10.59 -16.29
N TYR A 58 1.68 11.53 -17.20
CA TYR A 58 1.54 12.96 -16.94
C TYR A 58 0.08 13.32 -16.69
N SER A 59 -0.85 12.67 -17.39
CA SER A 59 -2.29 12.85 -17.19
C SER A 59 -2.71 12.48 -15.78
N LEU A 60 -2.20 11.38 -15.21
CA LEU A 60 -2.45 10.98 -13.82
C LEU A 60 -1.97 12.04 -12.81
N HIS A 61 -0.77 12.58 -13.03
CA HIS A 61 -0.26 13.69 -12.23
C HIS A 61 -1.16 14.92 -12.39
N LYS A 62 -1.49 15.34 -13.62
CA LYS A 62 -2.27 16.54 -13.95
C LYS A 62 -3.66 16.53 -13.28
N ILE A 63 -4.37 15.41 -13.37
CA ILE A 63 -5.70 15.25 -12.75
C ILE A 63 -5.64 14.97 -11.24
N ASN A 64 -4.46 15.13 -10.63
CA ASN A 64 -4.28 15.02 -9.18
C ASN A 64 -4.64 13.63 -8.61
N LYS A 65 -4.37 12.53 -9.33
CA LYS A 65 -4.49 11.20 -8.75
C LYS A 65 -3.55 11.05 -7.55
N VAL A 66 -4.00 10.30 -6.55
CA VAL A 66 -3.29 10.09 -5.29
C VAL A 66 -3.30 8.61 -4.89
N LEU A 67 -2.29 8.22 -4.11
CA LEU A 67 -2.22 6.94 -3.41
C LEU A 67 -2.04 7.19 -1.92
N CYS A 68 -2.74 6.45 -1.05
CA CYS A 68 -2.60 6.62 0.40
C CYS A 68 -1.37 5.89 0.93
N GLY A 69 -0.86 6.34 2.09
CA GLY A 69 0.39 5.88 2.69
C GLY A 69 0.43 4.40 3.06
N ARG A 70 -0.72 3.70 3.14
CA ARG A 70 -0.79 2.25 3.41
C ARG A 70 -0.13 1.40 2.34
N HIS A 71 -0.11 1.87 1.11
CA HIS A 71 0.44 1.13 -0.01
C HIS A 71 1.97 1.19 -0.08
N PHE A 72 2.60 1.88 0.88
CA PHE A 72 4.05 2.05 0.95
C PHE A 72 4.56 1.49 2.27
N HIS A 73 5.70 0.80 2.21
CA HIS A 73 6.40 0.36 3.40
C HIS A 73 6.86 1.57 4.23
N SER A 74 6.95 1.39 5.55
CA SER A 74 7.40 2.45 6.46
C SER A 74 8.81 2.98 6.13
N SER A 75 9.71 2.12 5.65
CA SER A 75 11.07 2.49 5.21
C SER A 75 11.11 3.36 3.95
N GLN A 76 10.01 3.46 3.21
CA GLN A 76 9.91 4.32 2.03
C GLN A 76 9.52 5.76 2.36
N PHE A 77 9.36 6.09 3.64
CA PHE A 77 9.17 7.46 4.12
C PHE A 77 10.47 8.03 4.66
N TYR A 78 10.64 9.35 4.58
CA TYR A 78 11.83 10.01 5.11
C TYR A 78 11.91 10.01 6.64
N ASP A 79 10.77 9.89 7.31
CA ASP A 79 10.64 9.95 8.75
C ASP A 79 9.44 9.12 9.23
N SER A 80 9.35 8.94 10.54
CA SER A 80 8.27 8.22 11.21
C SER A 80 6.92 8.95 11.13
N THR A 81 6.88 10.24 10.77
CA THR A 81 5.63 10.99 10.58
C THR A 81 4.91 10.60 9.29
N ARG A 82 5.60 9.89 8.38
CA ARG A 82 5.06 9.38 7.11
C ARG A 82 4.42 10.45 6.23
N LYS A 83 4.83 11.71 6.39
CA LYS A 83 4.33 12.85 5.60
C LYS A 83 4.94 12.92 4.20
N LYS A 84 6.18 12.45 4.04
CA LYS A 84 6.93 12.55 2.78
C LYS A 84 7.53 11.20 2.39
N LEU A 85 7.24 10.79 1.16
CA LEU A 85 7.82 9.60 0.53
C LEU A 85 9.24 9.89 0.01
N SER A 86 10.11 8.89 0.10
CA SER A 86 11.46 8.91 -0.45
C SER A 86 11.45 9.08 -1.97
N LYS A 87 12.60 9.50 -2.53
CA LYS A 87 12.77 9.63 -3.99
C LYS A 87 12.43 8.32 -4.71
N PHE A 88 12.77 7.17 -4.14
CA PHE A 88 12.62 5.85 -4.74
C PHE A 88 11.38 5.07 -4.27
N ALA A 89 10.49 5.70 -3.50
CA ALA A 89 9.29 5.04 -2.98
C ALA A 89 8.39 4.51 -4.11
N VAL A 90 8.12 3.22 -4.08
CA VAL A 90 7.20 2.52 -4.99
C VAL A 90 6.22 1.68 -4.17
N PRO A 91 4.92 1.66 -4.51
CA PRO A 91 3.96 0.93 -3.72
C PRO A 91 4.27 -0.58 -3.72
N GLU A 92 4.03 -1.23 -2.59
CA GLU A 92 4.26 -2.66 -2.42
C GLU A 92 3.03 -3.46 -2.83
N LEU A 93 3.27 -4.59 -3.50
CA LEU A 93 2.27 -5.62 -3.81
C LEU A 93 1.99 -6.46 -2.56
N THR A 94 1.48 -5.83 -1.50
CA THR A 94 1.18 -6.52 -0.23
C THR A 94 -0.13 -7.31 -0.29
N ASP A 95 -0.99 -7.02 -1.27
CA ASP A 95 -2.33 -7.62 -1.40
C ASP A 95 -2.33 -9.13 -1.72
N LEU A 96 -1.18 -9.76 -1.99
CA LEU A 96 -1.09 -11.19 -2.33
C LEU A 96 -0.63 -12.10 -1.17
N LEU A 97 -0.25 -11.54 -0.02
CA LEU A 97 0.25 -12.33 1.12
C LEU A 97 -0.77 -12.44 2.27
N ASN A 98 -1.79 -11.59 2.32
CA ASN A 98 -2.78 -11.62 3.39
C ASN A 98 -3.79 -12.79 3.28
N ASP A 99 -3.92 -13.44 2.12
CA ASP A 99 -4.77 -14.64 1.97
C ASP A 99 -4.06 -15.96 2.37
N LYS A 100 -2.76 -15.94 2.68
CA LYS A 100 -1.98 -17.17 2.96
C LYS A 100 -1.40 -17.27 4.38
N THR A 101 -1.62 -16.29 5.25
CA THR A 101 -1.02 -16.29 6.60
C THR A 101 -1.89 -16.89 7.71
N ASN A 102 -3.06 -17.47 7.39
CA ASN A 102 -3.94 -18.07 8.41
C ASN A 102 -3.92 -19.61 8.47
N VAL A 103 -2.81 -20.27 8.08
CA VAL A 103 -2.72 -21.76 8.08
C VAL A 103 -1.63 -22.34 9.00
N PHE A 104 -0.73 -21.54 9.59
CA PHE A 104 0.40 -22.08 10.36
C PHE A 104 0.41 -21.74 11.87
N ASN A 105 -0.76 -21.69 12.52
CA ASN A 105 -0.79 -21.65 13.99
C ASN A 105 -1.88 -22.55 14.59
N GLN A 106 -1.77 -23.85 14.34
CA GLN A 106 -2.38 -24.89 15.17
C GLN A 106 -1.37 -26.02 15.32
N ASN A 107 -0.45 -25.89 16.27
CA ASN A 107 0.27 -26.99 16.94
C ASN A 107 1.03 -26.43 18.15
N ALA A 108 0.28 -25.83 19.07
CA ALA A 108 0.73 -25.68 20.45
C ALA A 108 -0.34 -26.35 21.31
N ALA A 109 -0.24 -27.68 21.45
CA ALA A 109 -1.03 -28.41 22.43
C ALA A 109 -0.51 -28.03 23.84
N PRO A 110 -1.38 -27.59 24.76
CA PRO A 110 -0.99 -27.37 26.14
C PRO A 110 -0.88 -28.72 26.88
N SER A 111 0.21 -28.87 27.63
CA SER A 111 0.45 -29.94 28.58
C SER A 111 -0.70 -30.06 29.59
N THR A 112 -1.13 -31.28 29.95
CA THR A 112 -1.63 -31.56 31.31
C THR A 112 -1.38 -33.03 31.69
N VAL A 113 -0.84 -33.13 32.91
CA VAL A 113 -0.45 -34.27 33.73
C VAL A 113 -1.60 -35.24 34.09
N ALA A 114 -1.28 -36.52 34.28
CA ALA A 114 -1.98 -37.40 35.20
C ALA A 114 -1.06 -38.56 35.63
N GLY A 115 -0.69 -38.59 36.91
CA GLY A 115 -0.07 -39.76 37.52
C GLY A 115 -1.10 -40.86 37.78
N LEU A 116 -0.66 -42.11 37.83
CA LEU A 116 -1.38 -43.16 38.54
C LEU A 116 -0.40 -44.21 39.09
N GLN A 117 -0.60 -44.51 40.37
CA GLN A 117 0.13 -45.46 41.21
C GLN A 117 -0.17 -46.93 40.89
N SER A 118 0.87 -47.76 41.02
CA SER A 118 0.96 -49.07 41.70
C SER A 118 0.12 -50.30 41.28
N LYS A 119 0.81 -51.46 41.40
CA LYS A 119 0.41 -52.89 41.59
C LYS A 119 0.81 -53.74 40.38
N SER A 120 1.50 -54.89 40.50
CA SER A 120 1.73 -55.84 41.61
C SER A 120 3.12 -56.47 41.49
#